data_AF-A0A2E0QAU4-F1
#
_entry.id   AF-A0A2E0QAU4-F1
#
_cell.length_a   1.000
_cell.length_b   1.000
_cell.length_c   1.000
_cell.angle_alpha   90.00
_cell.angle_beta   90.00
_cell.angle_gamma   90.00
#
_symmetry.space_group_name_H-M   'P 1'
#
loop_
_entity.id
_entity.type
_entity.pdbx_description
1 polymer ?
#
loop_
_entity_poly.entity_id
_entity_poly.type
_entity_poly.pdbx_seq_one_letter_code
_entity_poly.pdbx_strand_id
1 'polypeptide(L)'
;MEEDFKNIGRRVGDIDDLPEELKKHLQISKTDELEEKILSVLNELYSGMANLDEVIVGLYRKYNEIIDNRQFLSNKMYRMSQNKLLYSVMGKKGAYTTKKELVDYFKKN
;
A
#
# COMPACT_ATOMS: atom_id res chain seq x y z
N MET A 1 25.34 0.13 14.20
CA MET A 1 24.74 1.45 14.52
C MET A 1 23.94 2.05 13.37
N GLU A 2 24.53 2.36 12.20
CA GLU A 2 23.76 2.96 11.09
C GLU A 2 22.72 1.99 10.49
N GLU A 3 23.07 0.70 10.42
CA GLU A 3 22.18 -0.36 9.95
C GLU A 3 21.05 -0.67 10.94
N ASP A 4 21.35 -0.65 12.24
CA ASP A 4 20.35 -0.77 13.30
C ASP A 4 19.33 0.37 13.25
N PHE A 5 19.79 1.60 13.01
CA PHE A 5 18.92 2.75 12.89
C PHE A 5 17.95 2.61 11.70
N LYS A 6 18.44 2.16 10.55
CA LYS A 6 17.61 1.89 9.35
C LYS A 6 16.56 0.79 9.55
N ASN A 7 16.73 -0.05 10.57
CA ASN A 7 15.87 -1.18 10.88
C ASN A 7 14.89 -0.92 12.05
N ILE A 8 14.88 0.29 12.65
CA ILE A 8 13.83 0.68 13.61
C ILE A 8 12.45 0.59 12.93
N GLY A 9 11.48 -0.08 13.57
CA GLY A 9 10.13 -0.32 13.03
C GLY A 9 10.00 -1.52 12.08
N ARG A 10 11.07 -1.96 11.42
CA ARG A 10 11.09 -3.16 10.56
C ARG A 10 11.44 -4.45 11.32
N ARG A 11 12.00 -4.31 12.52
CA ARG A 11 12.45 -5.42 13.38
C ARG A 11 11.32 -6.17 14.09
N VAL A 12 10.11 -5.63 14.09
CA VAL A 12 9.00 -6.22 14.85
C VAL A 12 8.51 -7.53 14.24
N GLY A 13 8.71 -7.74 12.94
CA GLY A 13 8.42 -9.02 12.30
C GLY A 13 6.92 -9.37 12.31
N ASP A 14 6.63 -10.66 12.31
CA ASP A 14 5.28 -11.22 12.46
C ASP A 14 4.81 -11.07 13.91
N ILE A 15 3.57 -10.64 14.11
CA ILE A 15 2.96 -10.32 15.41
C ILE A 15 1.70 -11.14 15.69
N ASP A 16 1.39 -12.13 14.85
CA ASP A 16 0.15 -12.91 14.96
C ASP A 16 0.06 -13.71 16.25
N ASP A 17 1.20 -14.09 16.83
CA ASP A 17 1.33 -14.78 18.11
C ASP A 17 1.07 -13.88 19.33
N LEU A 18 1.00 -12.56 19.15
CA LEU A 18 0.76 -11.63 20.24
C LEU A 18 -0.71 -11.61 20.68
N PRO A 19 -0.97 -11.46 21.99
CA PRO A 19 -2.30 -11.18 22.50
C PRO A 19 -2.95 -9.96 21.85
N GLU A 20 -4.27 -10.03 21.61
CA GLU A 20 -5.06 -8.94 21.01
C GLU A 20 -4.94 -7.61 21.79
N GLU A 21 -4.79 -7.68 23.11
CA GLU A 21 -4.57 -6.51 23.97
C GLU A 21 -3.25 -5.79 23.63
N LEU A 22 -2.22 -6.53 23.25
CA LEU A 22 -0.94 -5.94 22.81
C LEU A 22 -1.04 -5.43 21.38
N LYS A 23 -1.66 -6.18 20.47
CA LYS A 23 -1.88 -5.77 19.07
C LYS A 23 -2.61 -4.43 18.94
N LYS A 24 -3.51 -4.10 19.87
CA LYS A 24 -4.22 -2.80 19.94
C LYS A 24 -3.31 -1.60 20.24
N HIS A 25 -2.18 -1.82 20.89
CA HIS A 25 -1.20 -0.77 21.21
C HIS A 25 -0.08 -0.65 20.17
N LEU A 26 0.01 -1.61 19.23
CA LEU A 26 0.95 -1.58 18.12
C LEU A 26 0.36 -0.78 16.96
N GLN A 27 1.13 0.17 16.42
CA GLN A 27 0.76 0.86 15.17
C GLN A 27 0.97 -0.02 13.90
N ILE A 28 1.44 -1.25 14.09
CA ILE A 28 1.82 -2.18 13.03
C ILE A 28 0.58 -2.90 12.46
N SER A 29 -0.40 -3.25 13.30
CA SER A 29 -1.58 -4.05 12.92
C SER A 29 -2.58 -3.31 12.01
N LYS A 30 -2.85 -2.01 12.23
CA LYS A 30 -3.73 -1.21 11.36
C LYS A 30 -3.17 -0.95 9.96
N THR A 31 -1.87 -1.12 9.82
CA THR A 31 -1.13 -0.77 8.61
C THR A 31 -1.39 -1.84 7.54
N ASP A 32 -1.56 -3.11 7.88
CA ASP A 32 -1.75 -4.20 6.90
C ASP A 32 -3.16 -4.27 6.30
N GLU A 33 -4.21 -4.05 7.10
CA GLU A 33 -5.60 -4.07 6.62
C GLU A 33 -5.83 -3.07 5.46
N LEU A 34 -5.24 -1.88 5.57
CA LEU A 34 -5.34 -0.89 4.49
C LEU A 34 -4.55 -1.32 3.25
N GLU A 35 -3.43 -2.03 3.38
CA GLU A 35 -2.68 -2.56 2.22
C GLU A 35 -3.50 -3.60 1.47
N GLU A 36 -4.12 -4.53 2.20
CA GLU A 36 -5.01 -5.54 1.64
C GLU A 36 -6.19 -4.90 0.91
N LYS A 37 -6.84 -3.90 1.54
CA LYS A 37 -7.92 -3.13 0.91
C LYS A 37 -7.45 -2.43 -0.37
N ILE A 38 -6.27 -1.80 -0.37
CA ILE A 38 -5.70 -1.15 -1.55
C ILE A 38 -5.44 -2.17 -2.66
N LEU A 39 -4.78 -3.30 -2.36
CA LEU A 39 -4.50 -4.37 -3.33
C LEU A 39 -5.78 -4.92 -3.94
N SER A 40 -6.79 -5.17 -3.10
CA SER A 40 -8.09 -5.65 -3.52
C SER A 40 -8.82 -4.64 -4.41
N VAL A 41 -8.79 -3.34 -4.06
CA VAL A 41 -9.33 -2.26 -4.89
C VAL A 41 -8.65 -2.22 -6.26
N LEU A 42 -7.31 -2.26 -6.32
CA LEU A 42 -6.58 -2.25 -7.59
C LEU A 42 -6.99 -3.44 -8.46
N ASN A 43 -6.96 -4.65 -7.90
CA ASN A 43 -7.19 -5.88 -8.67
C ASN A 43 -8.63 -6.04 -9.12
N GLU A 44 -9.59 -5.79 -8.23
CA GLU A 44 -11.00 -6.12 -8.48
C GLU A 44 -11.78 -4.99 -9.15
N LEU A 45 -11.46 -3.73 -8.85
CA LEU A 45 -12.19 -2.58 -9.42
C LEU A 45 -11.50 -1.99 -10.66
N TYR A 46 -10.17 -2.08 -10.73
CA TYR A 46 -9.37 -1.34 -11.71
C TYR A 46 -8.42 -2.23 -12.51
N SER A 47 -8.73 -3.52 -12.65
CA SER A 47 -7.97 -4.47 -13.48
C SER A 47 -6.46 -4.56 -13.15
N GLY A 48 -6.10 -4.26 -11.91
CA GLY A 48 -4.74 -4.29 -11.39
C GLY A 48 -3.97 -2.98 -11.46
N MET A 49 -4.56 -1.87 -11.93
CA MET A 49 -3.88 -0.57 -11.99
C MET A 49 -4.79 0.61 -11.66
N ALA A 50 -4.34 1.56 -10.86
CA ALA A 50 -5.12 2.73 -10.50
C ALA A 50 -4.22 3.90 -10.09
N ASN A 51 -4.71 5.12 -10.26
CA ASN A 51 -4.13 6.31 -9.65
C ASN A 51 -4.68 6.54 -8.24
N LEU A 52 -4.05 7.47 -7.50
CA LEU A 52 -4.43 7.76 -6.12
C LEU A 52 -5.91 8.17 -5.96
N ASP A 53 -6.47 8.93 -6.90
CA ASP A 53 -7.88 9.34 -6.85
C ASP A 53 -8.83 8.16 -7.03
N GLU A 54 -8.50 7.28 -7.99
CA GLU A 54 -9.25 6.03 -8.21
C GLU A 54 -9.17 5.13 -6.97
N VAL A 55 -8.01 5.03 -6.31
CA VAL A 55 -7.89 4.24 -5.08
C VAL A 55 -8.73 4.83 -3.95
N ILE A 56 -8.76 6.15 -3.75
CA ILE A 56 -9.62 6.79 -2.74
C ILE A 56 -11.09 6.47 -3.01
N VAL A 57 -11.53 6.60 -4.26
CA VAL A 57 -12.91 6.31 -4.65
C VAL A 57 -13.23 4.81 -4.48
N GLY A 58 -12.31 3.93 -4.86
CA GLY A 58 -12.47 2.49 -4.75
C GLY A 58 -12.57 2.00 -3.30
N LEU A 59 -11.72 2.55 -2.42
CA LEU A 59 -11.75 2.28 -0.98
C LEU A 59 -13.11 2.65 -0.37
N TYR A 60 -13.65 3.82 -0.71
CA TYR A 60 -14.97 4.22 -0.26
C TYR A 60 -16.08 3.32 -0.85
N ARG A 61 -16.06 3.07 -2.17
CA ARG A 61 -17.11 2.27 -2.83
C ARG A 61 -17.19 0.83 -2.33
N LYS A 62 -16.03 0.23 -2.01
CA LYS A 62 -15.96 -1.19 -1.62
C LYS A 62 -16.06 -1.40 -0.12
N TYR A 63 -15.46 -0.53 0.68
CA TYR A 63 -15.32 -0.71 2.12
C TYR A 63 -15.98 0.39 2.96
N ASN A 64 -16.58 1.41 2.32
CA ASN A 64 -17.04 2.63 2.98
C ASN A 64 -15.93 3.34 3.79
N GLU A 65 -14.67 3.13 3.37
CA GLU A 65 -13.49 3.68 4.01
C GLU A 65 -13.28 5.13 3.57
N ILE A 66 -13.24 6.07 4.52
CA ILE A 66 -13.04 7.49 4.25
C ILE A 66 -11.58 7.84 4.48
N ILE A 67 -10.89 8.25 3.42
CA ILE A 67 -9.53 8.77 3.47
C ILE A 67 -9.59 10.29 3.57
N ASP A 68 -9.40 10.81 4.78
CA ASP A 68 -9.42 12.25 5.10
C ASP A 68 -8.11 12.96 4.71
N ASN A 69 -7.02 12.21 4.56
CA ASN A 69 -5.69 12.73 4.23
C ASN A 69 -5.10 12.04 3.00
N ARG A 70 -5.11 12.75 1.86
CA ARG A 70 -4.49 12.30 0.60
C ARG A 70 -2.99 11.99 0.75
N GLN A 71 -2.26 12.82 1.50
CA GLN A 71 -0.81 12.65 1.66
C GLN A 71 -0.48 11.36 2.43
N PHE A 72 -1.30 11.01 3.42
CA PHE A 72 -1.19 9.74 4.14
C PHE A 72 -1.28 8.55 3.19
N LEU A 73 -2.32 8.51 2.34
CA LEU A 73 -2.49 7.42 1.37
C LEU A 73 -1.39 7.42 0.30
N SER A 74 -0.97 8.58 -0.18
CA SER A 74 0.17 8.69 -1.10
C SER A 74 1.45 8.10 -0.51
N ASN A 75 1.77 8.44 0.74
CA ASN A 75 2.95 7.91 1.44
C ASN A 75 2.82 6.41 1.68
N LYS A 76 1.60 5.93 1.95
CA LYS A 76 1.28 4.50 2.12
C LYS A 76 1.54 3.71 0.84
N MET A 77 0.96 4.13 -0.29
CA MET A 77 1.18 3.49 -1.59
C MET A 77 2.66 3.54 -2.01
N TYR A 78 3.37 4.63 -1.69
CA TYR A 78 4.81 4.69 -1.90
C TYR A 78 5.57 3.64 -1.07
N ARG A 79 5.24 3.46 0.22
CA ARG A 79 5.84 2.39 1.05
C ARG A 79 5.52 1.00 0.53
N MET A 80 4.28 0.75 0.10
CA MET A 80 3.88 -0.50 -0.55
C MET A 80 4.70 -0.76 -1.82
N SER A 81 5.04 0.31 -2.56
CA SER A 81 5.94 0.21 -3.71
C SER A 81 7.37 -0.15 -3.32
N GLN A 82 7.90 0.42 -2.23
CA GLN A 82 9.22 0.03 -1.69
C GLN A 82 9.23 -1.43 -1.22
N ASN A 83 8.10 -1.93 -0.72
CA ASN A 83 7.92 -3.31 -0.28
C ASN A 83 7.55 -4.29 -1.41
N LYS A 84 7.58 -3.84 -2.69
CA LYS A 84 7.30 -4.65 -3.89
C LYS A 84 5.87 -5.20 -3.98
N LEU A 85 4.92 -4.63 -3.23
CA LEU A 85 3.50 -4.95 -3.34
C LEU A 85 2.84 -4.19 -4.51
N LEU A 86 3.34 -2.99 -4.79
CA LEU A 86 2.91 -2.14 -5.88
C LEU A 86 4.10 -1.75 -6.75
N TYR A 87 3.82 -1.39 -8.00
CA TYR A 87 4.79 -0.86 -8.92
C TYR A 87 4.27 0.43 -9.56
N SER A 88 5.12 1.44 -9.71
CA SER A 88 4.72 2.69 -10.35
C SER A 88 4.51 2.48 -11.85
N VAL A 89 3.41 3.02 -12.38
CA VAL A 89 3.12 3.01 -13.82
C VAL A 89 3.93 4.14 -14.48
N MET A 90 4.83 3.78 -15.40
CA MET A 90 5.62 4.78 -16.10
C MET A 90 4.73 5.66 -16.99
N GLY A 91 5.07 6.95 -17.09
CA GLY A 91 4.29 7.93 -17.86
C GLY A 91 3.03 8.46 -17.16
N LYS A 92 2.65 7.91 -16.01
CA LYS A 92 1.48 8.36 -15.22
C LYS A 92 1.86 8.62 -13.76
N LYS A 93 2.06 9.89 -13.41
CA LYS A 93 2.42 10.30 -12.04
C LYS A 93 1.32 9.88 -11.05
N GLY A 94 1.72 9.20 -9.97
CA GLY A 94 0.79 8.77 -8.92
C GLY A 94 -0.10 7.59 -9.28
N ALA A 95 0.21 6.87 -10.36
CA ALA A 95 -0.43 5.62 -10.74
C ALA A 95 0.42 4.42 -10.35
N TYR A 96 -0.26 3.39 -9.84
CA TYR A 96 0.33 2.16 -9.34
C TYR A 96 -0.35 0.94 -9.97
N THR A 97 0.40 -0.15 -10.08
CA THR A 97 -0.07 -1.45 -10.57
C THR A 97 0.40 -2.57 -9.66
N THR A 98 -0.38 -3.63 -9.54
CA THR A 98 0.01 -4.90 -8.90
C THR A 98 0.78 -5.81 -9.87
N LYS A 99 0.71 -5.53 -11.17
CA LYS A 99 1.31 -6.31 -12.26
C LYS A 99 2.67 -5.77 -12.64
N LYS A 100 3.73 -6.51 -12.29
CA LYS A 100 5.13 -6.12 -12.55
C LYS A 100 5.43 -6.03 -14.04
N GLU A 101 4.82 -6.88 -14.85
CA GLU A 101 4.99 -6.94 -16.31
C GLU A 101 4.55 -5.64 -17.02
N LEU A 102 3.61 -4.90 -16.43
CA LEU A 102 3.15 -3.63 -16.98
C LEU A 102 4.17 -2.49 -16.78
N VAL A 103 5.07 -2.61 -15.81
CA VAL A 103 6.07 -1.58 -15.50
C VAL A 103 7.01 -1.32 -16.69
N ASP A 104 7.41 -2.39 -17.36
CA ASP A 104 8.35 -2.32 -18.49
C ASP A 104 7.64 -2.12 -19.83
N TYR A 105 6.34 -2.48 -19.94
CA TYR A 105 5.53 -2.20 -21.13
C TYR A 105 5.47 -0.69 -21.43
N PHE A 106 5.37 0.14 -20.39
CA PHE A 106 5.36 1.60 -20.51
C PHE A 106 6.76 2.23 -20.64
N LYS A 107 7.85 1.45 -20.55
CA LYS A 107 9.23 1.94 -20.82
C LYS A 107 9.60 1.93 -22.29
N LYS A 108 8.95 1.06 -23.07
CA LYS A 108 9.31 0.76 -24.47
C LYS A 108 8.50 1.54 -25.51
N ASN A 109 7.56 2.37 -25.08
CA ASN A 109 6.70 3.21 -25.92
C ASN A 109 6.73 4.65 -25.39
#